data_AF-A0A0S2TF14-F1
#
_entry.id   AF-A0A0S2TF14-F1
#
_cell.length_a   1.000
_cell.length_b   1.000
_cell.length_c   1.000
_cell.angle_alpha   90.00
_cell.angle_beta   90.00
_cell.angle_gamma   90.00
#
_symmetry.space_group_name_H-M   'P 1'
#
loop_
_entity.id
_entity.type
_entity.pdbx_description
1 polymer ?
#
loop_
_entity_poly.entity_id
_entity_poly.type
_entity_poly.pdbx_seq_one_letter_code
_entity_poly.pdbx_strand_id
1 'polypeptide(L)'
;MNATKELTIGKLADRSGVNVETIRYYQRLGIIREPPKPAQGFRQYPIAEIARVRFIRRAQQLGFTLKEIRELLGLGDGHCLEVQQLARLKIAKIEERLRDLQSMRGALLDLLSQCEAADANDIHCALIEALGKESTISPSGEKEQ
;
A
#
# COMPACT_ATOMS: atom_id res chain seq x y z
N MET A 1 33.21 11.07 -20.98
CA MET A 1 31.90 10.93 -21.65
C MET A 1 31.34 9.55 -21.31
N ASN A 2 30.65 9.41 -20.17
CA ASN A 2 30.06 8.12 -19.80
C ASN A 2 28.76 7.96 -20.57
N ALA A 3 28.72 7.03 -21.52
CA ALA A 3 27.49 6.59 -22.15
C ALA A 3 26.56 6.05 -21.07
N THR A 4 25.63 6.89 -20.58
CA THR A 4 24.51 6.47 -19.75
C THR A 4 23.72 5.48 -20.59
N LYS A 5 23.94 4.18 -20.37
CA LYS A 5 23.15 3.13 -21.00
C LYS A 5 21.69 3.44 -20.71
N GLU A 6 20.95 3.69 -21.78
CA GLU A 6 19.56 4.11 -21.75
C GLU A 6 18.68 2.92 -22.12
N LEU A 7 17.53 2.79 -21.45
CA LEU A 7 16.59 1.68 -21.58
C LEU A 7 15.31 2.17 -22.23
N THR A 8 14.65 1.31 -23.01
CA THR A 8 13.26 1.54 -23.37
C THR A 8 12.36 1.31 -22.16
N ILE A 9 11.12 1.82 -22.21
CA ILE A 9 10.15 1.61 -21.11
C ILE A 9 9.91 0.11 -20.82
N GLY A 10 9.91 -0.74 -21.85
CA GLY A 10 9.80 -2.20 -21.69
C GLY A 10 10.98 -2.78 -20.91
N LYS A 11 12.21 -2.47 -21.33
CA LYS A 11 13.42 -2.92 -20.61
C LYS A 11 13.49 -2.39 -19.18
N LEU A 12 12.99 -1.17 -18.93
CA LEU A 12 12.90 -0.63 -17.57
C LEU A 12 11.88 -1.42 -16.74
N ALA A 13 10.72 -1.74 -17.30
CA ALA A 13 9.67 -2.55 -16.67
C ALA A 13 10.20 -3.93 -16.28
N ASP A 14 10.77 -4.63 -17.26
CA ASP A 14 11.30 -5.99 -17.10
C ASP A 14 12.39 -6.02 -16.03
N ARG A 15 13.39 -5.11 -16.10
CA ARG A 15 14.49 -5.07 -15.13
C ARG A 15 14.04 -4.62 -13.74
N SER A 16 12.92 -3.92 -13.62
CA SER A 16 12.37 -3.48 -12.35
C SER A 16 11.34 -4.45 -11.76
N GLY A 17 10.92 -5.46 -12.54
CA GLY A 17 9.94 -6.46 -12.14
C GLY A 17 8.53 -5.86 -11.97
N VAL A 18 8.16 -4.93 -12.85
CA VAL A 18 6.82 -4.33 -12.95
C VAL A 18 6.36 -4.36 -14.40
N ASN A 19 5.08 -4.14 -14.66
CA ASN A 19 4.59 -3.99 -16.04
C ASN A 19 4.79 -2.54 -16.56
N VAL A 20 4.62 -2.36 -17.86
CA VAL A 20 4.75 -1.05 -18.51
C VAL A 20 3.68 -0.06 -18.04
N GLU A 21 2.43 -0.52 -17.77
CA GLU A 21 1.39 0.37 -17.26
C GLU A 21 1.76 0.96 -15.89
N THR A 22 2.44 0.20 -15.03
CA THR A 22 2.89 0.65 -13.71
C THR A 22 3.89 1.80 -13.83
N ILE A 23 4.85 1.71 -14.75
CA ILE A 23 5.77 2.82 -15.02
C ILE A 23 5.01 4.04 -15.53
N ARG A 24 4.09 3.86 -16.50
CA ARG A 24 3.26 4.97 -17.00
C ARG A 24 2.41 5.58 -15.90
N TYR A 25 1.93 4.78 -14.97
CA TYR A 25 1.18 5.24 -13.82
C TYR A 25 2.04 6.10 -12.88
N TYR A 26 3.25 5.64 -12.56
CA TYR A 26 4.19 6.44 -11.77
C TYR A 26 4.61 7.75 -12.46
N GLN A 27 4.62 7.78 -13.79
CA GLN A 27 4.86 9.00 -14.57
C GLN A 27 3.70 10.00 -14.46
N ARG A 28 2.45 9.54 -14.59
CA ARG A 28 1.26 10.39 -14.41
C ARG A 28 1.23 11.01 -13.01
N LEU A 29 1.72 10.29 -12.02
CA LEU A 29 1.85 10.76 -10.65
C LEU A 29 3.12 11.58 -10.41
N GLY A 30 3.97 11.81 -11.41
CA GLY A 30 5.21 12.58 -11.27
C GLY A 30 6.26 11.96 -10.35
N ILE A 31 6.12 10.68 -10.00
CA ILE A 31 7.05 9.97 -9.11
C ILE A 31 8.27 9.48 -9.90
N ILE A 32 8.06 9.10 -11.15
CA ILE A 32 9.12 8.80 -12.12
C ILE A 32 9.11 9.89 -13.19
N ARG A 33 10.28 10.39 -13.56
CA ARG A 33 10.41 11.39 -14.61
C ARG A 33 10.04 10.77 -15.96
N GLU A 34 9.13 11.41 -16.69
CA GLU A 34 8.92 11.08 -18.10
C GLU A 34 9.98 11.79 -18.96
N PRO A 35 10.87 11.06 -19.64
CA PRO A 35 11.87 11.67 -20.51
C PRO A 35 11.20 12.28 -21.75
N PRO A 36 11.81 13.32 -22.34
CA PRO A 36 11.28 13.95 -23.55
C PRO A 36 11.15 12.93 -24.67
N LYS A 37 10.14 13.11 -25.52
CA LYS A 37 9.98 12.26 -26.71
C LYS A 37 11.05 12.67 -27.73
N PRO A 38 11.94 11.75 -28.16
CA PRO A 38 12.95 12.07 -29.17
C PRO A 38 12.30 12.29 -30.54
N ALA A 39 12.99 13.01 -31.43
CA ALA A 39 12.53 13.30 -32.79
C ALA A 39 12.26 12.02 -33.61
N GLN A 40 13.03 10.96 -33.36
CA GLN A 40 12.80 9.62 -33.90
C GLN A 40 13.10 8.58 -32.83
N GLY A 41 12.37 7.46 -32.85
CA GLY A 41 12.57 6.33 -31.94
C GLY A 41 11.76 6.41 -30.64
N PHE A 42 12.27 5.74 -29.61
CA PHE A 42 11.57 5.52 -28.34
C PHE A 42 12.15 6.37 -27.22
N ARG A 43 11.30 6.68 -26.23
CA ARG A 43 11.76 7.27 -24.97
C ARG A 43 12.82 6.40 -24.31
N GLN A 44 13.86 7.07 -23.82
CA GLN A 44 15.03 6.47 -23.23
C GLN A 44 15.13 6.85 -21.75
N TYR A 45 15.35 5.84 -20.90
CA TYR A 45 15.39 5.98 -19.45
C TYR A 45 16.79 5.64 -18.94
N PRO A 46 17.36 6.42 -18.02
CA PRO A 46 18.65 6.09 -17.44
C PRO A 46 18.53 4.84 -16.56
N ILE A 47 19.58 4.02 -16.51
CA ILE A 47 19.62 2.81 -15.67
C ILE A 47 19.30 3.08 -14.19
N ALA A 48 19.61 4.28 -13.69
CA ALA A 48 19.30 4.69 -12.32
C ALA A 48 17.79 4.60 -12.00
N GLU A 49 16.91 4.73 -13.00
CA GLU A 49 15.46 4.57 -12.81
C GLU A 49 15.08 3.16 -12.35
N ILE A 50 15.89 2.13 -12.64
CA ILE A 50 15.63 0.77 -12.14
C ILE A 50 15.63 0.76 -10.61
N ALA A 51 16.62 1.41 -9.98
CA ALA A 51 16.72 1.47 -8.54
C ALA A 51 15.52 2.22 -7.95
N ARG A 52 15.10 3.32 -8.60
CA ARG A 52 13.93 4.11 -8.22
C ARG A 52 12.63 3.31 -8.30
N VAL A 53 12.37 2.60 -9.40
CA VAL A 53 11.16 1.77 -9.56
C VAL A 53 11.14 0.65 -8.50
N ARG A 54 12.29 -0.01 -8.26
CA ARG A 54 12.41 -1.05 -7.23
C ARG A 54 12.17 -0.50 -5.82
N PHE A 55 12.64 0.70 -5.53
CA PHE A 55 12.37 1.39 -4.27
C PHE A 55 10.86 1.60 -4.09
N ILE A 56 10.18 2.17 -5.09
CA ILE A 56 8.73 2.41 -5.07
C ILE A 56 7.98 1.10 -4.80
N ARG A 57 8.32 0.03 -5.54
CA ARG A 57 7.68 -1.28 -5.38
C ARG A 57 7.85 -1.83 -3.95
N ARG A 58 9.06 -1.77 -3.38
CA ARG A 58 9.32 -2.25 -2.01
C ARG A 58 8.57 -1.43 -0.97
N ALA A 59 8.53 -0.12 -1.13
CA ALA A 59 7.79 0.75 -0.21
C ALA A 59 6.27 0.46 -0.25
N GLN A 60 5.69 0.22 -1.43
CA GLN A 60 4.28 -0.20 -1.52
C GLN A 60 4.01 -1.54 -0.83
N GLN A 61 4.92 -2.51 -0.92
CA GLN A 61 4.81 -3.80 -0.22
C GLN A 61 4.79 -3.63 1.31
N LEU A 62 5.42 -2.57 1.83
CA LEU A 62 5.41 -2.21 3.24
C LEU A 62 4.18 -1.34 3.62
N GLY A 63 3.23 -1.15 2.72
CA GLY A 63 2.01 -0.40 2.97
C GLY A 63 2.16 1.12 2.85
N PHE A 64 3.25 1.63 2.27
CA PHE A 64 3.34 3.04 1.93
C PHE A 64 2.48 3.36 0.71
N THR A 65 1.74 4.46 0.82
CA THR A 65 0.97 5.04 -0.28
C THR A 65 1.90 5.74 -1.26
N LEU A 66 1.46 5.92 -2.49
CA LEU A 66 2.27 6.62 -3.51
C LEU A 66 2.57 8.08 -3.15
N LYS A 67 1.73 8.71 -2.31
CA LYS A 67 1.99 10.04 -1.75
C LYS A 67 3.16 10.01 -0.77
N GLU A 68 3.12 9.11 0.22
CA GLU A 68 4.21 8.93 1.19
C GLU A 68 5.52 8.52 0.49
N ILE A 69 5.44 7.70 -0.56
CA ILE A 69 6.62 7.31 -1.36
C ILE A 69 7.22 8.51 -2.09
N ARG A 70 6.39 9.43 -2.59
CA ARG A 70 6.88 10.67 -3.21
C ARG A 70 7.63 11.53 -2.19
N GLU A 71 7.11 11.63 -0.97
CA GLU A 71 7.77 12.33 0.14
C GLU A 71 9.11 11.66 0.44
N LEU A 72 9.14 10.33 0.62
CA LEU A 72 10.37 9.56 0.85
C LEU A 72 11.42 9.74 -0.26
N LEU A 73 11.00 9.83 -1.53
CA LEU A 73 11.90 10.05 -2.67
C LEU A 73 12.41 11.49 -2.76
N GLY A 74 11.73 12.44 -2.12
CA GLY A 74 12.17 13.84 -2.00
C GLY A 74 13.12 14.07 -0.83
N LEU A 75 13.05 13.22 0.20
CA LEU A 75 13.98 13.19 1.31
C LEU A 75 15.31 12.58 0.85
N GLY A 76 16.27 13.44 0.51
CA GLY A 76 17.62 13.04 0.10
C GLY A 76 18.51 12.57 1.25
N ASP A 77 19.78 12.32 0.94
CA ASP A 77 20.81 11.96 1.93
C ASP A 77 20.97 13.11 2.94
N GLY A 78 20.54 12.88 4.19
CA GLY A 78 20.54 13.88 5.26
C GLY A 78 19.25 13.93 6.09
N HIS A 79 18.13 13.45 5.54
CA HIS A 79 16.82 13.48 6.19
C HIS A 79 16.47 12.17 6.91
N CYS A 80 17.46 11.57 7.59
CA CYS A 80 17.29 10.28 8.24
C CYS A 80 16.19 10.33 9.33
N LEU A 81 16.08 11.46 10.04
CA LEU A 81 15.08 11.64 11.10
C LEU A 81 13.65 11.68 10.53
N GLU A 82 13.43 12.39 9.43
CA GLU A 82 12.13 12.51 8.77
C GLU A 82 11.69 11.17 8.17
N VAL A 83 12.63 10.43 7.58
CA VAL A 83 12.38 9.06 7.09
C VAL A 83 12.00 8.13 8.26
N GLN A 84 12.71 8.23 9.39
CA GLN A 84 12.37 7.46 10.59
C GLN A 84 10.98 7.83 11.14
N GLN A 85 10.61 9.10 11.14
CA GLN A 85 9.28 9.55 11.58
C GLN A 85 8.18 8.98 10.69
N LEU A 86 8.33 9.04 9.36
CA LEU A 86 7.39 8.43 8.42
C LEU A 86 7.25 6.91 8.65
N ALA A 87 8.37 6.22 8.90
CA ALA A 87 8.34 4.81 9.22
C ALA A 87 7.60 4.51 10.53
N ARG A 88 7.84 5.29 11.60
CA ARG A 88 7.13 5.14 12.88
C ARG A 88 5.62 5.37 12.73
N LEU A 89 5.21 6.39 11.98
CA LEU A 89 3.80 6.64 11.68
C LEU A 89 3.18 5.48 10.89
N LYS A 90 3.92 4.89 9.96
CA LYS A 90 3.45 3.71 9.21
C LYS A 90 3.26 2.50 10.12
N ILE A 91 4.22 2.23 11.01
CA ILE A 91 4.13 1.15 12.00
C ILE A 91 2.88 1.34 12.88
N ALA A 92 2.67 2.53 13.44
CA ALA A 92 1.51 2.80 14.29
C ALA A 92 0.17 2.52 13.58
N LYS A 93 0.04 2.94 12.31
CA LYS A 93 -1.16 2.65 11.49
C LYS A 93 -1.34 1.16 11.20
N ILE A 94 -0.25 0.43 10.99
CA ILE A 94 -0.30 -1.03 10.77
C ILE A 94 -0.77 -1.72 12.06
N GLU A 95 -0.23 -1.33 13.21
CA GLU A 95 -0.62 -1.88 14.51
C GLU A 95 -2.08 -1.59 14.85
N GLU A 96 -2.56 -0.38 14.54
CA GLU A 96 -3.99 -0.03 14.66
C GLU A 96 -4.86 -0.94 13.80
N ARG A 97 -4.53 -1.08 12.51
CA ARG A 97 -5.28 -1.94 11.62
C ARG A 97 -5.24 -3.41 12.06
N LEU A 98 -4.12 -3.87 12.63
CA LEU A 98 -4.01 -5.22 13.17
C LEU A 98 -4.96 -5.42 14.35
N ARG A 99 -5.03 -4.46 15.28
CA ARG A 99 -5.97 -4.50 16.41
C ARG A 99 -7.42 -4.58 15.93
N ASP A 100 -7.79 -3.74 14.96
CA ASP A 100 -9.15 -3.76 14.38
C ASP A 100 -9.48 -5.11 13.76
N LEU A 101 -8.55 -5.65 12.95
CA LEU A 101 -8.74 -6.94 12.29
C LEU A 101 -8.82 -8.10 13.29
N GLN A 102 -8.04 -8.03 14.38
CA GLN A 102 -8.12 -9.01 15.46
C GLN A 102 -9.46 -8.94 16.20
N SER A 103 -9.98 -7.73 16.46
CA SER A 103 -11.29 -7.53 17.07
C SER A 103 -12.42 -8.07 16.19
N MET A 104 -12.40 -7.72 14.89
CA MET A 104 -13.38 -8.25 13.91
C MET A 104 -13.32 -9.78 13.82
N ARG A 105 -12.11 -10.36 13.81
CA ARG A 105 -11.93 -11.81 13.82
C ARG A 105 -12.51 -12.44 15.09
N GLY A 106 -12.30 -11.83 16.26
CA GLY A 106 -12.87 -12.29 17.52
C GLY A 106 -14.39 -12.32 17.47
N ALA A 107 -15.01 -11.20 17.07
CA ALA A 107 -16.48 -11.12 16.94
C ALA A 107 -17.04 -12.17 15.97
N LEU A 108 -16.39 -12.42 14.84
CA LEU A 108 -16.80 -13.46 13.89
C LEU A 108 -16.69 -14.87 14.47
N LEU A 109 -15.62 -15.16 15.23
CA LEU A 109 -15.46 -16.45 15.91
C LEU A 109 -16.51 -16.67 17.00
N ASP A 110 -16.82 -15.64 17.78
CA ASP A 110 -17.84 -15.73 18.81
C ASP A 110 -19.22 -16.02 18.20
N LEU A 111 -19.57 -15.33 17.12
CA LEU A 111 -20.83 -15.57 16.39
C LEU A 111 -20.87 -16.96 15.75
N LEU A 112 -19.75 -17.43 15.21
CA LEU A 112 -19.66 -18.79 14.65
C LEU A 112 -19.84 -19.85 15.74
N SER A 113 -19.19 -19.68 16.89
CA SER A 113 -19.32 -20.63 18.01
C SER A 113 -20.76 -20.75 18.53
N GLN A 114 -21.51 -19.64 18.53
CA GLN A 114 -22.93 -19.64 18.88
C GLN A 114 -23.79 -20.39 17.86
N CYS A 115 -23.45 -20.27 16.57
CA CYS A 115 -24.14 -21.03 15.51
C CYS A 115 -23.84 -22.53 15.60
N GLU A 116 -22.59 -22.91 15.90
CA GLU A 116 -22.17 -24.32 16.01
C GLU A 116 -22.70 -25.00 17.28
N ALA A 117 -22.94 -24.23 18.34
CA ALA A 117 -23.54 -24.71 19.59
C ALA A 117 -25.06 -24.85 19.53
N ALA A 118 -25.72 -24.25 18.53
CA ALA A 118 -27.16 -24.39 18.30
C ALA A 118 -27.47 -25.77 17.68
N ASP A 119 -28.61 -26.35 18.04
CA ASP A 119 -29.05 -27.63 17.49
C ASP A 119 -29.27 -27.54 15.97
N ALA A 120 -29.01 -28.62 15.23
CA ALA A 120 -29.15 -28.65 13.77
C ALA A 120 -30.60 -28.41 13.25
N ASN A 121 -31.58 -28.41 14.16
CA ASN A 121 -32.98 -28.08 13.89
C ASN A 121 -33.35 -26.62 14.23
N ASP A 122 -32.40 -25.83 14.70
CA ASP A 122 -32.65 -24.44 15.07
C ASP A 122 -32.80 -23.58 13.80
N ILE A 123 -33.91 -22.85 13.72
CA ILE A 123 -34.28 -22.01 12.55
C ILE A 123 -33.57 -20.66 12.63
N HIS A 124 -32.96 -20.35 13.78
CA HIS A 124 -32.35 -19.08 14.11
C HIS A 124 -30.83 -19.12 13.95
N CYS A 125 -30.31 -18.43 12.94
CA CYS A 125 -28.88 -18.26 12.75
C CYS A 125 -28.39 -17.02 13.52
N ALA A 126 -27.67 -17.24 14.62
CA ALA A 126 -27.12 -16.17 15.47
C ALA A 126 -26.29 -15.14 14.67
N LEU A 127 -25.60 -15.56 13.61
CA LEU A 127 -24.86 -14.68 12.71
C LEU A 127 -25.78 -13.72 11.93
N ILE A 128 -26.87 -14.23 11.34
CA ILE A 128 -27.84 -13.41 10.59
C ILE A 128 -28.57 -12.45 11.53
N GLU A 129 -28.92 -12.90 12.73
CA GLU A 129 -29.57 -12.05 13.74
C GLU A 129 -28.65 -10.93 14.24
N ALA A 130 -27.37 -11.23 14.48
CA ALA A 130 -26.39 -10.24 14.91
C ALA A 130 -26.10 -9.19 13.83
N LEU A 131 -26.07 -9.59 12.55
CA LEU A 131 -25.87 -8.68 11.42
C LEU A 131 -27.14 -7.92 11.02
N GLY A 132 -28.32 -8.49 11.29
CA GLY A 132 -29.63 -7.88 11.00
C GLY A 132 -30.12 -6.90 12.07
N LYS A 133 -29.55 -6.93 13.28
CA LYS A 133 -29.72 -5.86 14.26
C LYS A 133 -28.90 -4.66 13.79
N GLU A 134 -29.57 -3.53 13.51
CA GLU A 134 -28.90 -2.25 13.25
C GLU A 134 -27.82 -2.00 14.31
N SER A 135 -26.59 -1.97 13.82
CA SER A 135 -25.38 -2.09 14.60
C SER A 135 -25.16 -0.90 15.53
N THR A 136 -25.19 -1.14 16.85
CA THR A 136 -24.36 -0.35 17.77
C THR A 136 -22.94 -0.92 17.75
N ILE A 137 -22.27 -0.81 16.60
CA ILE A 137 -20.80 -0.90 16.57
C ILE A 137 -20.33 0.53 16.83
N SER A 138 -20.26 0.91 18.10
CA SER A 138 -19.62 2.17 18.50
C SER A 138 -18.14 2.10 18.19
N PRO A 139 -17.57 3.05 17.42
CA PRO A 139 -16.13 3.21 17.35
C PRO A 139 -15.69 3.83 18.68
N SER A 140 -14.89 3.11 19.47
CA SER A 140 -14.16 3.70 20.59
C SER A 140 -13.15 4.71 20.06
N GLY A 141 -13.54 5.99 20.03
CA GLY A 141 -12.74 7.09 19.53
C GLY A 141 -13.22 8.47 19.99
N GLU A 142 -13.42 8.67 21.30
CA GLU A 142 -13.51 10.01 21.90
C GLU A 142 -12.77 10.03 23.25
N LYS A 143 -11.60 10.68 23.26
CA LYS A 143 -11.18 11.52 24.39
C LYS A 143 -10.49 12.77 23.82
N GLU A 144 -11.29 13.82 23.69
CA GLU A 144 -10.83 15.20 23.81
C GLU A 144 -10.20 15.41 25.19
N GLN A 145 -8.99 15.98 25.18
CA GLN A 145 -8.52 16.99 26.11
C GLN A 145 -7.30 17.70 25.52
#